data_AF-A0A843ETI0-F1
#
_entry.id   AF-A0A843ETI0-F1
#
_cell.length_a   1.000
_cell.length_b   1.000
_cell.length_c   1.000
_cell.angle_alpha   90.00
_cell.angle_beta   90.00
_cell.angle_gamma   90.00
#
_symmetry.space_group_name_H-M   'P 1'
#
loop_
_entity.id
_entity.type
_entity.pdbx_description
1 polymer ?
#
loop_
_entity_poly.entity_id
_entity_poly.type
_entity_poly.pdbx_seq_one_letter_code
_entity_poly.pdbx_strand_id
1 'polypeptide(L)' 'MEIKEETSVRYQGKISLITTIPKTYVKALNIKSGDTLEWILDTKTETLELKVVK' A
#
# COMPACT_ATOMS: atom_id res chain seq x y z
N MET A 1 -8.32 -7.59 -14.55
CA MET A 1 -9.23 -7.38 -13.41
C MET A 1 -8.74 -6.15 -12.67
N GLU A 2 -9.61 -5.18 -12.40
CA GLU A 2 -9.29 -3.98 -11.63
C GLU A 2 -9.96 -4.14 -10.25
N ILE A 3 -9.19 -3.99 -9.16
CA ILE A 3 -9.68 -4.13 -7.79
C ILE A 3 -9.60 -2.75 -7.13
N LYS A 4 -10.72 -2.27 -6.58
CA LYS A 4 -10.82 -0.99 -5.86
C LYS A 4 -11.34 -1.25 -4.45
N GLU A 5 -10.63 -0.75 -3.46
CA GLU A 5 -11.01 -0.73 -2.04
C GLU A 5 -10.59 0.62 -1.45
N GLU A 6 -11.48 1.22 -0.67
CA GLU A 6 -11.20 2.42 0.11
C GLU A 6 -10.98 2.02 1.58
N THR A 7 -9.92 2.54 2.19
CA THR A 7 -9.63 2.29 3.61
C THR A 7 -9.33 3.59 4.32
N SER A 8 -9.90 3.79 5.52
CA SER A 8 -9.57 4.95 6.35
C SER A 8 -8.23 4.79 7.05
N VAL A 9 -7.50 5.90 7.19
CA VAL A 9 -6.24 5.95 7.96
C VAL A 9 -6.50 5.55 9.41
N ARG A 10 -5.64 4.68 9.96
CA ARG A 10 -5.71 4.27 11.37
C ARG A 10 -4.58 4.93 12.16
N TYR A 11 -4.94 5.57 13.28
CA TYR A 11 -3.97 6.13 14.21
C TYR A 11 -3.57 5.08 15.25
N GLN A 12 -2.27 4.78 15.38
CA GLN A 12 -1.73 3.92 16.43
C GLN A 12 -0.89 4.74 17.43
N GLY A 13 -1.59 5.43 18.33
CA GLY A 13 -0.95 6.23 19.38
C GLY A 13 -0.16 7.41 18.79
N LYS A 14 1.14 7.49 19.07
CA LYS A 14 2.03 8.58 18.59
C LYS A 14 2.53 8.37 17.15
N ILE A 15 2.21 7.25 16.53
CA ILE A 15 2.64 6.91 15.17
C ILE A 15 1.41 6.87 14.28
N SER A 16 1.45 7.62 13.18
CA SER A 16 0.50 7.43 12.09
C SER A 16 0.86 6.12 11.39
N LEU A 17 0.03 5.09 11.52
CA LEU A 17 0.13 3.92 10.65
C LEU A 17 -0.53 4.32 9.32
N ILE A 18 0.27 4.90 8.41
CA ILE A 18 -0.23 5.51 7.19
C ILE A 18 -0.87 4.47 6.26
N THR A 19 -0.39 3.22 6.28
CA THR A 19 -0.90 2.21 5.35
C THR A 19 -0.90 0.80 5.94
N THR A 20 -2.05 0.13 5.78
CA THR A 20 -2.16 -1.32 5.84
C THR A 20 -2.57 -1.75 4.44
N ILE A 21 -1.75 -2.54 3.75
CA ILE A 21 -2.12 -3.04 2.42
C ILE A 21 -3.23 -4.07 2.61
N PRO A 22 -4.41 -3.91 1.98
CA PRO A 22 -5.48 -4.87 2.09
C PRO A 22 -5.03 -6.29 1.71
N LYS A 23 -5.51 -7.29 2.44
CA LYS A 23 -5.15 -8.71 2.19
C LYS A 23 -5.48 -9.13 0.75
N THR A 24 -6.52 -8.55 0.16
CA THR A 24 -6.91 -8.75 -1.24
C THR A 24 -5.75 -8.40 -2.17
N TYR A 25 -5.09 -7.25 -1.96
CA TYR A 25 -3.99 -6.78 -2.79
C TYR A 25 -2.72 -7.59 -2.55
N VAL A 26 -2.42 -7.96 -1.30
CA VAL A 26 -1.29 -8.85 -0.98
C VAL A 26 -1.39 -10.17 -1.74
N LYS A 27 -2.58 -10.78 -1.78
CA LYS A 27 -2.83 -12.02 -2.53
C LYS A 27 -2.76 -11.80 -4.03
N ALA A 28 -3.40 -10.75 -4.54
CA ALA A 28 -3.45 -10.46 -5.97
C ALA A 28 -2.06 -10.14 -6.56
N LEU A 29 -1.22 -9.44 -5.80
CA LEU A 29 0.15 -9.09 -6.18
C LEU A 29 1.18 -10.16 -5.81
N ASN A 30 0.75 -11.23 -5.11
CA ASN A 30 1.60 -12.31 -4.61
C ASN A 30 2.80 -11.80 -3.79
N ILE A 31 2.56 -10.80 -2.93
CA ILE A 31 3.57 -10.23 -2.03
C ILE A 31 3.88 -11.23 -0.92
N LYS A 32 5.16 -11.49 -0.68
CA LYS A 32 5.68 -12.40 0.33
C LYS A 32 6.57 -11.70 1.34
N SER A 33 6.79 -12.36 2.47
CA SER A 33 7.76 -11.87 3.46
C SER A 33 9.16 -11.88 2.83
N GLY A 34 9.85 -10.74 2.93
CA GLY A 34 11.18 -10.54 2.33
C GLY A 34 11.16 -9.85 0.96
N ASP A 35 9.98 -9.67 0.34
CA ASP A 35 9.87 -8.92 -0.91
C ASP A 35 10.17 -7.43 -0.68
N THR A 36 10.77 -6.79 -1.68
CA THR A 36 10.98 -5.33 -1.68
C THR A 36 9.78 -4.63 -2.30
N LEU A 37 9.28 -3.60 -1.61
CA LEU A 37 8.22 -2.74 -2.11
C LEU A 37 8.77 -1.33 -2.32
N GLU A 38 8.60 -0.80 -3.53
CA GLU A 38 8.90 0.59 -3.86
C GLU A 38 7.62 1.42 -3.75
N TRP A 39 7.73 2.58 -3.09
CA TRP A 39 6.64 3.51 -2.87
C TRP A 39 6.97 4.83 -3.57
N ILE A 40 6.10 5.29 -4.45
CA ILE A 40 6.31 6.50 -5.25
C ILE A 40 5.20 7.49 -4.94
N LEU A 41 5.55 8.60 -4.29
CA LEU A 41 4.63 9.69 -3.98
C LEU A 41 4.73 10.77 -5.06
N ASP A 42 3.61 11.03 -5.74
CA ASP A 42 3.44 12.22 -6.57
C ASP A 42 2.65 13.27 -5.78
N THR A 43 3.32 14.35 -5.36
CA THR A 43 2.72 15.42 -4.58
C THR A 43 1.89 16.39 -5.41
N LYS A 44 1.95 16.33 -6.75
CA LYS A 44 1.13 17.18 -7.62
C LYS A 44 -0.26 16.59 -7.83
N THR A 45 -0.32 15.27 -7.97
CA THR A 45 -1.56 14.51 -8.16
C THR A 45 -2.09 13.90 -6.86
N GLU A 46 -1.33 14.01 -5.76
CA GLU A 46 -1.63 13.43 -4.45
C GLU A 46 -1.80 11.91 -4.51
N THR A 47 -1.07 11.24 -5.41
CA THR A 47 -1.11 9.78 -5.56
C THR A 47 0.10 9.11 -4.91
N LEU A 48 -0.15 7.97 -4.27
CA LEU A 48 0.89 7.06 -3.78
C LEU A 48 0.79 5.74 -4.54
N GLU A 49 1.78 5.45 -5.36
CA GLU A 49 1.89 4.18 -6.07
C GLU A 49 2.75 3.19 -5.29
N LEU A 50 2.34 1.91 -5.30
CA LEU A 50 3.09 0.81 -4.74
C LEU A 50 3.52 -0.16 -5.86
N LYS A 51 4.81 -0.45 -5.93
CA LYS A 51 5.40 -1.41 -6.88
C LYS A 51 6.12 -2.52 -6.14
N VAL A 52 5.88 -3.76 -6.56
CA VAL A 52 6.62 -4.93 -6.06
C VAL A 52 7.89 -5.08 -6.90
N VAL A 53 9.05 -4.99 -6.26
CA VAL A 53 10.36 -5.16 -6.92
C VAL A 53 10.78 -6.63 -6.79
N LYS A 54 11.10 -7.27 -7.92
CA LYS A 54 11.52 -8.67 -8.01
C LYS A 54 12.95 -8.80 -8.53
#